data_AF-A0A421AVV3-F1
#
_entry.id   AF-A0A421AVV3-F1
#
_cell.length_a   1.000
_cell.length_b   1.000
_cell.length_c   1.000
_cell.angle_alpha   90.00
_cell.angle_beta   90.00
_cell.angle_gamma   90.00
#
_symmetry.space_group_name_H-M   'P 1'
#
loop_
_entity.id
_entity.type
_entity.pdbx_description
1 polymer ?
#
loop_
_entity_poly.entity_id
_entity_poly.type
_entity_poly.pdbx_seq_one_letter_code
_entity_poly.pdbx_strand_id
1 'polypeptide(L)'
;MSPKIDIDPEHAEAVAAKATLADKIRYACAQVDPPTTHAIQQWLAAYGVNGVTRAYATGIINTWRGEHKIGDTGDLVAMSPELLAELDALRSTEHDGTPADESPTVVGLTPVVPAADTPATAEENAAAVPTDTAPAVSPEAPLAPRTPNPDSDTVDTDRDSAAATITLPADSSTAPEQDSAAEHNAVEHDTAEHNAVKPNAAEQSAAEQSANEHIAHERVETVDVDDERGTPGTAVAEAPKVGNAVVVAEQVEPVDAYVTARAERVPNPLLEPAAPLTSQMPTVLSWSANMAWIVVLVAAMGISWWSLFEYARAFSIPTPLAAVVSLVFDASALIVAGLAHRYALSPYSGAGPRFALLALLAGSVYLNWEHAAGKGYGIEASIMFAAPAAVGILLFELHIGWHSRSERRARGRVARSLPVIGAWGWFLHPLQSVTTLWRVTHARGVSVREAELTSIEQLRAVSAN
;
A
#
# COMPACT_ATOMS: atom_id res chain seq x y z
N MET A 1 -30.92 -32.73 5.91
CA MET A 1 -32.33 -32.60 6.32
C MET A 1 -32.41 -31.36 7.21
N SER A 2 -33.11 -30.31 6.77
CA SER A 2 -33.31 -29.14 7.61
C SER A 2 -34.21 -29.51 8.78
N PRO A 3 -33.87 -29.15 10.03
CA PRO A 3 -34.75 -29.37 11.17
C PRO A 3 -36.10 -28.68 10.89
N LYS A 4 -37.20 -29.42 11.06
CA LYS A 4 -38.54 -28.86 10.95
C LYS A 4 -38.74 -27.98 12.18
N ILE A 5 -38.71 -26.66 11.98
CA ILE A 5 -38.96 -25.70 13.06
C ILE A 5 -40.48 -25.69 13.26
N ASP A 6 -40.95 -26.16 14.40
CA ASP A 6 -42.35 -26.05 14.78
C ASP A 6 -42.68 -24.56 14.97
N ILE A 7 -43.63 -24.06 14.18
CA ILE A 7 -44.00 -22.64 14.18
C ILE A 7 -44.86 -22.38 15.41
N ASP A 8 -44.31 -21.66 16.37
CA ASP A 8 -45.07 -21.18 17.53
C ASP A 8 -45.92 -19.97 17.12
N PRO A 9 -47.26 -20.01 17.29
CA PRO A 9 -48.12 -18.87 16.97
C PRO A 9 -47.76 -17.59 17.75
N GLU A 10 -47.23 -17.71 18.98
CA GLU A 10 -46.86 -16.53 19.78
C GLU A 10 -45.69 -15.76 19.15
N HIS A 11 -44.69 -16.47 18.62
CA HIS A 11 -43.57 -15.85 17.92
C HIS A 11 -44.01 -15.24 16.59
N ALA A 12 -44.99 -15.83 15.90
CA ALA A 12 -45.52 -15.26 14.66
C ALA A 12 -46.17 -13.89 14.91
N GLU A 13 -47.00 -13.77 15.95
CA GLU A 13 -47.61 -12.49 16.34
C GLU A 13 -46.57 -11.46 16.79
N ALA A 14 -45.59 -11.89 17.59
CA ALA A 14 -44.52 -11.01 18.07
C ALA A 14 -43.65 -10.46 16.92
N VAL A 15 -43.32 -11.28 15.92
CA VAL A 15 -42.58 -10.86 14.72
C VAL A 15 -43.42 -9.94 13.85
N ALA A 16 -44.73 -10.21 13.71
CA ALA A 16 -45.65 -9.35 12.95
C ALA A 16 -45.82 -7.97 13.60
N ALA A 17 -45.80 -7.90 14.94
CA ALA A 17 -45.92 -6.65 15.69
C ALA A 17 -44.68 -5.73 15.58
N LYS A 18 -43.52 -6.23 15.15
CA LYS A 18 -42.32 -5.41 14.96
C LYS A 18 -42.39 -4.64 13.65
N ALA A 19 -42.34 -3.31 13.74
CA ALA A 19 -42.49 -2.41 12.59
C ALA A 19 -41.30 -2.47 11.61
N THR A 20 -40.07 -2.61 12.10
CA THR A 20 -38.87 -2.58 11.26
C THR A 20 -38.24 -3.96 11.09
N LEU A 21 -37.55 -4.17 9.96
CA LEU A 21 -36.78 -5.40 9.73
C LEU A 21 -35.68 -5.59 10.78
N ALA A 22 -35.09 -4.48 11.26
CA ALA A 22 -34.08 -4.50 12.30
C ALA A 22 -34.61 -5.05 13.62
N ASP A 23 -35.81 -4.63 14.03
CA ASP A 23 -36.45 -5.10 15.26
C ASP A 23 -36.81 -6.58 15.18
N LYS A 24 -37.21 -7.07 13.99
CA LYS A 24 -37.45 -8.49 13.74
C LYS A 24 -36.17 -9.31 13.90
N ILE A 25 -35.04 -8.82 13.38
CA ILE A 25 -33.73 -9.47 13.53
C ILE A 25 -33.29 -9.47 14.99
N ARG A 26 -33.43 -8.34 15.72
CA ARG A 26 -33.10 -8.26 17.16
C ARG A 26 -33.97 -9.20 17.99
N TYR A 27 -35.26 -9.33 17.67
CA TYR A 27 -36.15 -10.28 18.32
C TYR A 27 -35.70 -11.73 18.05
N ALA A 28 -35.37 -12.05 16.79
CA ALA A 28 -34.85 -13.37 16.44
C ALA A 28 -33.53 -13.70 17.17
N CYS A 29 -32.62 -12.73 17.36
CA CYS A 29 -31.41 -12.94 18.15
C CYS A 29 -31.68 -13.37 19.59
N ALA A 30 -32.78 -12.91 20.19
CA ALA A 30 -33.15 -13.27 21.56
C ALA A 30 -33.77 -14.68 21.67
N GLN A 31 -34.24 -15.25 20.56
CA GLN A 31 -34.89 -16.58 20.53
C GLN A 31 -33.97 -17.70 20.02
N VAL A 32 -32.92 -17.35 19.26
CA VAL A 32 -32.02 -18.32 18.64
C VAL A 32 -30.69 -18.34 19.37
N ASP A 33 -30.38 -19.45 20.03
CA ASP A 33 -29.10 -19.68 20.72
C ASP A 33 -28.31 -20.84 20.07
N PRO A 34 -27.12 -20.60 19.49
CA PRO A 34 -26.43 -19.32 19.33
C PRO A 34 -27.02 -18.47 18.18
N PRO A 35 -27.01 -17.12 18.29
CA PRO A 35 -27.63 -16.22 17.32
C PRO A 35 -26.75 -16.06 16.07
N THR A 36 -26.63 -17.10 15.25
CA THR A 36 -25.84 -17.08 14.01
C THR A 36 -26.62 -16.45 12.86
N THR A 37 -25.93 -15.80 11.91
CA THR A 37 -26.60 -15.17 10.75
C THR A 37 -27.46 -16.15 9.96
N HIS A 38 -26.97 -17.38 9.77
CA HIS A 38 -27.72 -18.42 9.05
C HIS A 38 -28.93 -18.90 9.85
N ALA A 39 -28.77 -19.16 11.16
CA ALA A 39 -29.89 -19.61 12.00
C ALA A 39 -31.00 -18.54 12.10
N ILE A 40 -30.62 -17.27 12.24
CA ILE A 40 -31.57 -16.16 12.26
C ILE A 40 -32.29 -15.99 10.92
N GLN A 41 -31.59 -16.13 9.79
CA GLN A 41 -32.24 -16.10 8.48
C GLN A 41 -33.23 -17.26 8.30
N GLN A 42 -32.86 -18.48 8.72
CA GLN A 42 -33.75 -19.63 8.67
C GLN A 42 -34.97 -19.45 9.58
N TRP A 43 -34.75 -18.94 10.80
CA TRP A 43 -35.82 -18.65 11.75
C TRP A 43 -36.79 -17.61 11.18
N LEU A 44 -36.29 -16.48 10.66
CA LEU A 44 -37.12 -15.44 10.05
C LEU A 44 -37.87 -15.93 8.80
N ALA A 45 -37.24 -16.78 7.99
CA ALA A 45 -37.88 -17.38 6.81
C ALA A 45 -39.04 -18.31 7.22
N ALA A 46 -38.93 -19.03 8.35
CA ALA A 46 -40.02 -19.87 8.87
C ALA A 46 -41.26 -19.04 9.27
N TYR A 47 -41.08 -17.78 9.66
CA TYR A 47 -42.15 -16.82 9.97
C TYR A 47 -42.54 -15.93 8.77
N GLY A 48 -42.14 -16.29 7.54
CA GLY A 48 -42.52 -15.58 6.31
C GLY A 48 -41.76 -14.27 6.05
N VAL A 49 -40.74 -13.94 6.86
CA VAL A 49 -39.91 -12.75 6.66
C VAL A 49 -38.77 -13.09 5.69
N ASN A 50 -39.05 -12.92 4.40
CA ASN A 50 -38.10 -13.13 3.32
C ASN A 50 -37.38 -11.83 2.91
N GLY A 51 -36.23 -11.94 2.24
CA GLY A 51 -35.51 -10.77 1.70
C GLY A 51 -34.49 -10.13 2.64
N VAL A 52 -34.20 -10.74 3.79
CA VAL A 52 -33.12 -10.27 4.67
C VAL A 52 -31.77 -10.58 4.03
N THR A 53 -31.07 -9.56 3.52
CA THR A 53 -29.72 -9.75 2.98
C THR A 53 -28.75 -10.14 4.09
N ARG A 54 -27.80 -11.04 3.77
CA ARG A 54 -26.81 -11.55 4.74
C ARG A 54 -26.04 -10.41 5.40
N ALA A 55 -25.57 -9.44 4.62
CA ALA A 55 -24.79 -8.31 5.12
C ALA A 55 -25.58 -7.44 6.11
N TYR A 56 -26.87 -7.20 5.84
CA TYR A 56 -27.74 -6.42 6.73
C TYR A 56 -27.98 -7.16 8.05
N ALA A 57 -28.28 -8.47 8.00
CA ALA A 57 -28.44 -9.29 9.21
C ALA A 57 -27.16 -9.31 10.06
N THR A 58 -26.00 -9.55 9.45
CA THR A 58 -24.72 -9.60 10.18
C THR A 58 -24.43 -8.31 10.94
N GLY A 59 -24.69 -7.13 10.35
CA GLY A 59 -24.49 -5.85 11.04
C GLY A 59 -25.32 -5.75 12.32
N ILE A 60 -26.62 -6.08 12.25
CA ILE A 60 -27.54 -5.98 13.38
C ILE A 60 -27.24 -7.03 14.46
N ILE A 61 -26.90 -8.26 14.04
CA ILE A 61 -26.53 -9.35 14.95
C ILE A 61 -25.28 -8.96 15.75
N ASN A 62 -24.26 -8.40 15.10
CA ASN A 62 -23.02 -8.00 15.76
C ASN A 62 -23.27 -6.86 16.77
N THR A 63 -24.11 -5.88 16.42
CA THR A 63 -24.53 -4.84 17.38
C THR A 63 -25.26 -5.45 18.58
N TRP A 64 -26.24 -6.33 18.34
CA TRP A 64 -27.01 -6.96 19.41
C TRP A 64 -26.13 -7.82 20.34
N ARG A 65 -25.20 -8.59 19.79
CA ARG A 65 -24.23 -9.38 20.57
C ARG A 65 -23.31 -8.51 21.41
N GLY A 66 -22.85 -7.38 20.85
CA GLY A 66 -22.07 -6.39 21.60
C GLY A 66 -22.85 -5.80 22.77
N GLU A 67 -24.14 -5.48 22.58
CA GLU A 67 -25.03 -4.99 23.64
C GLU A 67 -25.22 -6.05 24.75
N HIS A 68 -25.24 -7.34 24.40
CA HIS A 68 -25.49 -8.45 25.33
C HIS A 68 -24.23 -9.17 25.83
N LYS A 69 -23.03 -8.67 25.47
CA LYS A 69 -21.72 -9.27 25.81
C LYS A 69 -21.59 -10.75 25.40
N ILE A 70 -22.20 -11.11 24.27
CA ILE A 70 -22.08 -12.45 23.68
C ILE A 70 -20.94 -12.42 22.67
N GLY A 71 -19.99 -13.36 22.80
CA GLY A 71 -18.86 -13.50 21.87
C GLY A 71 -19.29 -13.77 20.42
N ASP A 72 -18.46 -13.40 19.45
CA ASP A 72 -18.77 -13.61 18.04
C ASP A 72 -18.68 -15.11 17.69
N THR A 73 -19.84 -15.71 17.42
CA THR A 73 -20.05 -17.03 16.78
C THR A 73 -18.98 -18.08 17.09
N GLY A 74 -19.08 -18.70 18.26
CA GLY A 74 -18.24 -19.84 18.60
C GLY A 74 -17.03 -19.50 19.46
N ASP A 75 -17.13 -18.47 20.30
CA ASP A 75 -16.47 -18.51 21.60
C ASP A 75 -17.08 -19.74 22.32
N LEU A 76 -16.51 -20.91 22.02
CA LEU A 76 -16.69 -22.14 22.78
C LEU A 76 -16.64 -21.66 24.22
N VAL A 77 -17.74 -21.85 24.97
CA VAL A 77 -17.85 -21.53 26.40
C VAL A 77 -16.45 -21.57 26.97
N ALA A 78 -15.85 -20.38 27.25
CA ALA A 78 -14.47 -20.32 27.73
C ALA A 78 -14.40 -21.36 28.84
N MET A 79 -13.68 -22.47 28.60
CA MET A 79 -13.85 -23.66 29.44
C MET A 79 -13.67 -23.17 30.85
N SER A 80 -14.74 -23.25 31.65
CA SER A 80 -14.66 -22.77 33.01
C SER A 80 -13.46 -23.47 33.65
N PRO A 81 -12.77 -22.86 34.61
CA PRO A 81 -11.67 -23.53 35.31
C PRO A 81 -12.06 -24.95 35.79
N GLU A 82 -13.35 -25.15 36.05
CA GLU A 82 -13.96 -26.46 36.36
C GLU A 82 -13.97 -27.42 35.16
N LEU A 83 -14.39 -27.00 33.97
CA LEU A 83 -14.33 -27.83 32.75
C LEU A 83 -12.90 -28.14 32.31
N LEU A 84 -11.95 -27.21 32.50
CA LEU A 84 -10.52 -27.48 32.28
C LEU A 84 -9.98 -28.50 33.27
N ALA A 85 -10.35 -28.37 34.55
CA ALA A 85 -9.96 -29.34 35.59
C ALA A 85 -10.56 -30.72 35.34
N GLU A 86 -11.79 -30.79 34.83
CA GLU A 86 -12.45 -32.05 34.47
C GLU A 86 -11.80 -32.70 33.24
N LEU A 87 -11.40 -31.91 32.24
CA LEU A 87 -10.67 -32.41 31.06
C LEU A 87 -9.26 -32.91 31.43
N ASP A 88 -8.55 -32.20 32.32
CA ASP A 88 -7.25 -32.63 32.84
C ASP A 88 -7.36 -33.89 33.72
N ALA A 89 -8.45 -34.01 34.49
CA ALA A 89 -8.75 -35.23 35.24
C ALA A 89 -8.98 -36.42 34.30
N LEU A 90 -9.78 -36.25 33.23
CA LEU A 90 -10.04 -37.29 32.23
C LEU A 90 -8.76 -37.72 31.51
N ARG A 91 -7.90 -36.77 31.14
CA ARG A 91 -6.61 -37.04 30.47
C ARG A 91 -5.62 -37.78 31.37
N SER A 92 -5.69 -37.53 32.68
CA SER A 92 -4.88 -38.21 33.69
C SER A 92 -5.33 -39.65 33.91
N THR A 93 -6.64 -39.94 33.85
CA THR A 93 -7.18 -41.31 33.95
C THR A 93 -6.88 -42.18 32.72
N GLU A 94 -6.70 -41.59 31.54
CA GLU A 94 -6.43 -42.35 30.32
C GLU A 94 -4.96 -42.80 30.20
N HIS A 95 -4.05 -42.20 30.98
CA HIS A 95 -2.61 -42.49 30.90
C HIS A 95 -2.10 -43.54 31.90
N ASP A 96 -2.94 -44.02 32.82
CA ASP A 96 -2.47 -44.85 33.95
C ASP A 96 -2.94 -46.32 33.90
N GLY A 97 -3.26 -46.84 32.71
CA GLY A 97 -3.84 -48.19 32.65
C GLY A 97 -3.75 -48.91 31.32
N THR A 98 -2.55 -49.17 30.81
CA THR A 98 -2.21 -50.47 30.17
C THR A 98 -0.68 -50.63 30.08
N PRO A 99 -0.05 -51.52 30.86
CA PRO A 99 1.33 -51.90 30.61
C PRO A 99 1.44 -52.59 29.25
N ALA A 100 2.39 -52.13 28.45
CA ALA A 100 2.72 -52.65 27.13
C ALA A 100 3.09 -54.14 27.21
N ASP A 101 2.23 -54.99 26.63
CA ASP A 101 2.63 -56.26 26.07
C ASP A 101 1.79 -56.46 24.80
N GLU A 102 2.36 -56.06 23.66
CA GLU A 102 2.21 -56.68 22.33
C GLU A 102 2.79 -55.73 21.27
N SER A 103 3.96 -56.11 20.76
CA SER A 103 4.62 -55.46 19.63
C SER A 103 3.87 -55.80 18.33
N PRO A 104 3.40 -54.83 17.52
CA PRO A 104 2.89 -55.15 16.20
C PRO A 104 4.08 -55.46 15.28
N THR A 105 4.04 -56.67 14.73
CA THR A 105 4.99 -57.17 13.73
C THR A 105 4.86 -56.33 12.46
N VAL A 106 5.87 -55.51 12.16
CA VAL A 106 5.98 -54.78 10.89
C VAL A 106 6.38 -55.76 9.79
N VAL A 107 5.44 -56.03 8.89
CA VAL A 107 5.64 -56.82 7.66
C VAL A 107 6.57 -56.04 6.73
N GLY A 108 7.61 -56.74 6.26
CA GLY A 108 8.72 -56.17 5.50
C GLY A 108 8.33 -55.55 4.16
N LEU A 109 8.88 -54.36 3.92
CA LEU A 109 9.06 -53.80 2.59
C LEU A 109 10.54 -53.97 2.21
N THR A 110 10.75 -54.63 1.07
CA THR A 110 12.04 -54.93 0.47
C THR A 110 12.79 -53.65 0.03
N PRO A 111 14.13 -53.62 0.15
CA PRO A 111 14.93 -52.47 -0.26
C PRO A 111 15.09 -52.44 -1.79
N VAL A 112 14.74 -51.32 -2.40
CA VAL A 112 15.02 -51.03 -3.81
C VAL A 112 16.49 -50.64 -3.96
N VAL A 113 17.22 -51.46 -4.71
CA VAL A 113 18.63 -51.26 -5.10
C VAL A 113 18.73 -50.07 -6.06
N PRO A 114 19.70 -49.14 -5.88
CA PRO A 114 19.96 -48.10 -6.87
C PRO A 114 20.82 -48.68 -8.01
N ALA A 115 20.27 -48.69 -9.22
CA ALA A 115 21.02 -49.00 -10.43
C ALA A 115 21.81 -47.77 -10.89
N ALA A 116 23.12 -47.95 -11.01
CA ALA A 116 24.05 -47.02 -11.63
C ALA A 116 24.18 -47.29 -13.14
N ASP A 117 24.53 -46.20 -13.84
CA ASP A 117 25.18 -46.08 -15.14
C ASP A 117 24.41 -46.42 -16.43
N THR A 118 24.26 -45.42 -17.31
CA THR A 118 25.05 -45.30 -18.56
C THR A 118 24.79 -43.93 -19.24
N PRO A 119 25.81 -43.24 -19.78
CA PRO A 119 25.69 -41.94 -20.48
C PRO A 119 25.60 -42.08 -22.01
N ALA A 120 24.95 -41.14 -22.67
CA ALA A 120 25.11 -40.84 -24.10
C ALA A 120 24.49 -39.45 -24.39
N THR A 121 25.25 -38.40 -24.69
CA THR A 121 25.85 -38.00 -25.99
C THR A 121 25.08 -36.79 -26.54
N ALA A 122 25.83 -35.72 -26.81
CA ALA A 122 25.37 -34.50 -27.44
C ALA A 122 25.26 -34.65 -28.96
N GLU A 123 24.25 -34.01 -29.56
CA GLU A 123 24.16 -33.54 -30.96
C GLU A 123 22.90 -32.66 -31.02
N GLU A 124 23.01 -31.34 -31.14
CA GLU A 124 23.17 -30.60 -32.41
C GLU A 124 22.05 -30.89 -33.41
N ASN A 125 21.01 -30.05 -33.46
CA ASN A 125 20.52 -29.59 -34.76
C ASN A 125 19.70 -28.31 -34.69
N ALA A 126 20.06 -27.40 -35.58
CA ALA A 126 19.40 -26.15 -35.88
C ALA A 126 18.32 -26.34 -36.97
N ALA A 127 17.44 -25.35 -37.04
CA ALA A 127 16.66 -24.93 -38.21
C ALA A 127 15.59 -25.90 -38.77
N ALA A 128 14.32 -25.47 -38.71
CA ALA A 128 13.51 -25.24 -39.91
C ALA A 128 12.14 -24.65 -39.56
N VAL A 129 11.89 -23.45 -40.07
CA VAL A 129 10.57 -22.88 -40.36
C VAL A 129 9.96 -23.66 -41.53
N PRO A 130 8.63 -23.89 -41.54
CA PRO A 130 7.87 -23.28 -42.63
C PRO A 130 6.53 -22.67 -42.17
N THR A 131 6.33 -21.44 -42.64
CA THR A 131 5.11 -20.87 -43.23
C THR A 131 4.08 -21.93 -43.65
N ASP A 132 2.80 -21.77 -43.30
CA ASP A 132 1.73 -21.48 -44.28
C ASP A 132 0.33 -21.37 -43.65
N THR A 133 -0.51 -20.61 -44.34
CA THR A 133 -1.98 -20.70 -44.42
C THR A 133 -2.85 -19.96 -43.39
N ALA A 134 -3.11 -18.69 -43.72
CA ALA A 134 -4.40 -18.05 -43.48
C ALA A 134 -5.48 -18.63 -44.41
N PRO A 135 -6.75 -18.66 -43.98
CA PRO A 135 -7.85 -18.50 -44.93
C PRO A 135 -8.74 -17.31 -44.57
N ALA A 136 -8.80 -16.40 -45.55
CA ALA A 136 -10.00 -15.84 -46.14
C ALA A 136 -11.16 -15.44 -45.22
N VAL A 137 -11.25 -14.13 -45.05
CA VAL A 137 -12.47 -13.37 -44.78
C VAL A 137 -13.52 -13.66 -45.87
N SER A 138 -14.77 -13.90 -45.45
CA SER A 138 -15.96 -13.76 -46.29
C SER A 138 -17.07 -13.03 -45.53
N PRO A 139 -17.95 -12.31 -46.23
CA PRO A 139 -18.57 -11.09 -45.74
C PRO A 139 -19.95 -11.29 -45.12
N GLU A 140 -20.22 -10.44 -44.12
CA GLU A 140 -21.42 -9.59 -43.99
C GLU A 140 -22.78 -10.20 -44.38
N ALA A 141 -23.58 -10.53 -43.36
CA ALA A 141 -25.03 -10.71 -43.45
C ALA A 141 -25.74 -9.66 -42.58
N PRO A 142 -26.83 -9.04 -43.06
CA PRO A 142 -27.45 -7.88 -42.41
C PRO A 142 -28.34 -8.29 -41.23
N LEU A 143 -28.09 -7.70 -40.06
CA LEU A 143 -28.99 -7.81 -38.91
C LEU A 143 -30.12 -6.77 -39.02
N ALA A 144 -31.34 -7.28 -38.88
CA ALA A 144 -32.60 -6.55 -38.90
C ALA A 144 -32.74 -5.51 -37.77
N PRO A 145 -33.58 -4.46 -37.96
CA PRO A 145 -33.79 -3.40 -36.98
C PRO A 145 -34.59 -3.91 -35.76
N ARG A 146 -34.04 -3.73 -34.56
CA ARG A 146 -34.78 -3.89 -33.30
C ARG A 146 -35.57 -2.62 -33.01
N THR A 147 -36.88 -2.78 -32.89
CA THR A 147 -37.85 -1.80 -32.42
C THR A 147 -37.64 -1.45 -30.94
N PRO A 148 -37.88 -0.19 -30.52
CA PRO A 148 -37.87 0.19 -29.12
C PRO A 148 -39.20 -0.20 -28.45
N ASN A 149 -39.14 -0.82 -27.27
CA ASN A 149 -40.30 -0.98 -26.40
C ASN A 149 -40.31 0.19 -25.39
N PRO A 150 -41.37 1.02 -25.35
CA PRO A 150 -41.59 2.01 -24.30
C PRO A 150 -42.35 1.37 -23.12
N ASP A 151 -42.60 2.17 -22.09
CA ASP A 151 -43.43 1.91 -20.90
C ASP A 151 -42.66 1.46 -19.65
N SER A 152 -42.39 2.42 -18.75
CA SER A 152 -43.20 2.52 -17.53
C SER A 152 -43.00 3.89 -16.87
N ASP A 153 -43.98 4.76 -17.08
CA ASP A 153 -44.32 5.86 -16.17
C ASP A 153 -44.84 5.29 -14.84
N THR A 154 -44.52 5.97 -13.73
CA THR A 154 -45.46 6.40 -12.67
C THR A 154 -44.74 7.31 -11.65
N VAL A 155 -44.80 8.62 -11.91
CA VAL A 155 -45.41 9.71 -11.12
C VAL A 155 -45.66 9.54 -9.60
N ASP A 156 -45.30 10.62 -8.86
CA ASP A 156 -45.74 11.18 -7.56
C ASP A 156 -45.48 10.42 -6.24
N THR A 157 -44.99 11.05 -5.16
CA THR A 157 -45.50 12.28 -4.52
C THR A 157 -44.47 12.96 -3.59
N ASP A 158 -44.62 14.28 -3.46
CA ASP A 158 -44.03 15.24 -2.51
C ASP A 158 -44.01 14.83 -1.02
N ARG A 159 -43.03 15.33 -0.24
CA ARG A 159 -43.28 15.97 1.08
C ARG A 159 -42.09 16.75 1.70
N ASP A 160 -42.23 18.07 1.66
CA ASP A 160 -42.02 19.13 2.69
C ASP A 160 -40.83 19.21 3.67
N SER A 161 -40.26 20.43 3.68
CA SER A 161 -39.82 21.26 4.83
C SER A 161 -38.50 20.92 5.55
N ALA A 162 -37.60 21.85 5.90
CA ALA A 162 -37.72 23.29 6.10
C ALA A 162 -36.38 24.03 5.85
N ALA A 163 -36.49 25.26 5.34
CA ALA A 163 -35.42 26.25 5.22
C ALA A 163 -35.20 26.99 6.55
N ALA A 164 -33.94 27.33 6.85
CA ALA A 164 -33.58 28.35 7.83
C ALA A 164 -32.98 29.54 7.08
N THR A 165 -33.78 30.57 6.92
CA THR A 165 -33.42 31.91 6.46
C THR A 165 -32.75 32.67 7.61
N ILE A 166 -31.51 33.16 7.40
CA ILE A 166 -30.88 34.14 8.29
C ILE A 166 -30.94 35.50 7.59
N THR A 167 -31.67 36.41 8.23
CA THR A 167 -31.84 37.81 7.86
C THR A 167 -30.83 38.66 8.64
N LEU A 168 -30.08 39.55 7.97
CA LEU A 168 -29.44 40.72 8.60
C LEU A 168 -29.58 41.94 7.67
N PRO A 169 -29.68 43.16 8.24
CA PRO A 169 -30.36 44.29 7.60
C PRO A 169 -29.44 45.22 6.81
N ALA A 170 -30.11 45.99 5.96
CA ALA A 170 -29.62 47.05 5.11
C ALA A 170 -29.24 48.32 5.89
N ASP A 171 -28.23 49.04 5.38
CA ASP A 171 -28.13 50.50 5.41
C ASP A 171 -27.35 50.92 4.14
N SER A 172 -28.01 51.48 3.14
CA SER A 172 -28.18 52.93 2.87
C SER A 172 -26.85 53.68 2.67
N SER A 173 -26.50 53.99 1.42
CA SER A 173 -26.42 55.37 0.91
C SER A 173 -25.55 55.53 -0.35
N THR A 174 -26.12 56.28 -1.30
CA THR A 174 -25.50 57.22 -2.27
C THR A 174 -24.80 56.73 -3.54
N ALA A 175 -25.53 56.89 -4.66
CA ALA A 175 -25.05 57.30 -5.99
C ALA A 175 -24.49 58.75 -5.97
N PRO A 176 -23.84 59.28 -7.04
CA PRO A 176 -24.42 59.56 -8.38
C PRO A 176 -23.60 58.93 -9.54
N GLU A 177 -24.16 58.55 -10.68
CA GLU A 177 -24.69 59.35 -11.81
C GLU A 177 -23.60 60.10 -12.61
N GLN A 178 -23.24 59.54 -13.79
CA GLN A 178 -22.93 60.23 -15.06
C GLN A 178 -22.43 59.16 -16.07
N ASP A 179 -23.17 58.73 -17.09
CA ASP A 179 -23.67 59.40 -18.30
C ASP A 179 -22.63 59.43 -19.46
N SER A 180 -23.16 59.23 -20.67
CA SER A 180 -22.56 59.41 -22.00
C SER A 180 -21.97 58.21 -22.77
N ALA A 181 -22.73 57.89 -23.82
CA ALA A 181 -22.40 57.13 -25.02
C ALA A 181 -21.24 57.71 -25.84
N ALA A 182 -20.58 56.87 -26.62
CA ALA A 182 -20.16 57.17 -28.00
C ALA A 182 -19.67 55.90 -28.73
N GLU A 183 -20.33 55.62 -29.85
CA GLU A 183 -19.78 54.88 -30.99
C GLU A 183 -18.49 55.55 -31.47
N HIS A 184 -17.45 54.80 -31.84
CA HIS A 184 -16.69 55.03 -33.09
C HIS A 184 -15.61 53.96 -33.36
N ASN A 185 -15.73 53.43 -34.58
CA ASN A 185 -14.69 53.13 -35.57
C ASN A 185 -13.68 51.99 -35.36
N ALA A 186 -13.90 50.98 -36.21
CA ALA A 186 -12.88 50.26 -36.94
C ALA A 186 -11.81 51.18 -37.52
N VAL A 187 -10.54 50.81 -37.34
CA VAL A 187 -9.43 51.22 -38.20
C VAL A 187 -8.50 50.03 -38.37
N GLU A 188 -8.40 49.58 -39.62
CA GLU A 188 -7.34 48.76 -40.16
C GLU A 188 -5.99 49.43 -39.92
N HIS A 189 -4.97 48.66 -39.51
CA HIS A 189 -3.59 49.04 -39.80
C HIS A 189 -2.81 47.80 -40.26
N ASP A 190 -2.77 47.67 -41.58
CA ASP A 190 -1.73 46.99 -42.31
C ASP A 190 -0.53 47.95 -42.50
N THR A 191 0.58 47.38 -42.97
CA THR A 191 1.86 47.93 -43.46
C THR A 191 3.08 48.12 -42.54
N ALA A 192 4.05 47.25 -42.83
CA ALA A 192 5.43 47.54 -43.27
C ALA A 192 6.51 47.67 -42.17
N GLU A 193 7.42 46.69 -42.04
CA GLU A 193 8.68 46.50 -42.79
C GLU A 193 9.90 47.13 -42.08
N HIS A 194 11.08 46.54 -42.33
CA HIS A 194 12.43 46.83 -41.83
C HIS A 194 12.77 46.25 -40.44
N ASN A 195 13.81 45.44 -40.22
CA ASN A 195 15.06 45.31 -40.97
C ASN A 195 15.65 43.89 -40.86
N ALA A 196 16.11 43.41 -42.01
CA ALA A 196 17.06 42.31 -42.12
C ALA A 196 18.46 42.79 -41.70
N VAL A 197 19.13 42.04 -40.83
CA VAL A 197 20.59 42.03 -40.74
C VAL A 197 21.02 40.57 -40.94
N LYS A 198 21.63 40.32 -42.09
CA LYS A 198 22.30 39.06 -42.47
C LYS A 198 23.82 39.27 -42.36
N PRO A 199 24.63 38.20 -42.42
CA PRO A 199 25.68 37.89 -41.47
C PRO A 199 27.07 38.27 -41.99
N ASN A 200 28.08 38.18 -41.14
CA ASN A 200 29.45 38.06 -41.61
C ASN A 200 30.08 36.77 -41.12
N ALA A 201 30.54 36.00 -42.10
CA ALA A 201 31.32 34.79 -41.97
C ALA A 201 32.81 35.13 -42.11
N ALA A 202 33.63 34.46 -41.32
CA ALA A 202 35.02 34.08 -41.62
C ALA A 202 35.40 33.07 -40.52
N GLU A 203 35.52 31.78 -40.83
CA GLU A 203 36.79 31.12 -41.22
C GLU A 203 37.76 31.06 -40.02
N GLN A 204 38.34 29.94 -39.57
CA GLN A 204 38.85 28.73 -40.22
C GLN A 204 39.12 27.68 -39.09
N SER A 205 38.80 26.40 -39.31
CA SER A 205 39.77 25.30 -39.55
C SER A 205 40.82 25.05 -38.45
N ALA A 206 40.75 23.88 -37.79
CA ALA A 206 41.78 22.83 -37.89
C ALA A 206 41.54 21.72 -36.85
N ALA A 207 41.76 20.49 -37.30
CA ALA A 207 41.67 19.25 -36.55
C ALA A 207 42.89 18.98 -35.65
N GLU A 208 42.72 18.03 -34.73
CA GLU A 208 43.71 17.05 -34.24
C GLU A 208 45.13 17.50 -33.86
N GLN A 209 45.47 17.42 -32.56
CA GLN A 209 46.44 16.45 -31.99
C GLN A 209 46.96 16.86 -30.60
N SER A 210 46.97 15.86 -29.71
CA SER A 210 48.04 15.49 -28.77
C SER A 210 48.48 16.46 -27.66
N ALA A 211 48.31 15.95 -26.43
CA ALA A 211 49.23 15.97 -25.29
C ALA A 211 50.13 17.20 -25.06
N ASN A 212 49.99 17.85 -23.90
CA ASN A 212 50.88 17.68 -22.74
C ASN A 212 50.49 18.67 -21.63
N GLU A 213 50.90 18.37 -20.38
CA GLU A 213 51.02 19.30 -19.24
C GLU A 213 49.71 19.86 -18.61
N HIS A 214 49.53 20.03 -17.31
CA HIS A 214 50.37 19.90 -16.11
C HIS A 214 49.44 20.16 -14.91
N ILE A 215 49.10 19.19 -14.06
CA ILE A 215 48.62 19.51 -12.69
C ILE A 215 49.27 18.58 -11.68
N ALA A 216 49.96 19.26 -10.76
CA ALA A 216 50.75 18.81 -9.64
C ALA A 216 50.08 17.78 -8.70
N HIS A 217 50.92 16.80 -8.36
CA HIS A 217 51.19 16.24 -7.03
C HIS A 217 50.24 16.59 -5.86
N GLU A 218 49.65 15.55 -5.27
CA GLU A 218 49.63 15.41 -3.81
C GLU A 218 50.05 13.98 -3.43
N ARG A 219 51.05 13.92 -2.56
CA ARG A 219 51.86 12.76 -2.19
C ARG A 219 51.30 12.15 -0.90
N VAL A 220 50.92 10.88 -0.94
CA VAL A 220 50.65 10.06 0.25
C VAL A 220 51.69 8.94 0.28
N GLU A 221 52.64 9.03 1.22
CA GLU A 221 53.57 7.96 1.63
C GLU A 221 53.09 7.44 3.00
N THR A 222 52.66 6.18 3.09
CA THR A 222 53.34 5.03 3.74
C THR A 222 53.62 5.27 5.24
N VAL A 223 52.90 4.64 6.17
CA VAL A 223 53.11 3.27 6.70
C VAL A 223 54.58 2.98 7.05
N ASP A 224 54.87 2.91 8.36
CA ASP A 224 55.67 1.88 9.05
C ASP A 224 55.63 2.18 10.57
N VAL A 225 55.18 1.26 11.44
CA VAL A 225 55.84 0.06 12.02
C VAL A 225 56.76 0.40 13.21
N ASP A 226 56.37 -0.17 14.35
CA ASP A 226 57.11 -0.61 15.55
C ASP A 226 58.18 0.28 16.22
N ASP A 227 58.02 0.42 17.53
CA ASP A 227 58.85 -0.27 18.55
C ASP A 227 59.36 0.61 19.72
N GLU A 228 59.17 0.00 20.89
CA GLU A 228 59.89 0.05 22.17
C GLU A 228 60.55 1.30 22.80
N ARG A 229 60.20 1.41 24.10
CA ARG A 229 61.06 1.67 25.28
C ARG A 229 61.53 3.10 25.60
N GLY A 230 61.26 3.47 26.87
CA GLY A 230 62.28 4.07 27.73
C GLY A 230 61.88 5.35 28.49
N THR A 231 61.39 5.19 29.71
CA THR A 231 61.51 6.12 30.87
C THR A 231 62.98 6.62 31.09
N PRO A 232 63.31 7.64 31.93
CA PRO A 232 62.49 8.30 32.98
C PRO A 232 62.62 9.84 33.13
N GLY A 233 61.65 10.43 33.84
CA GLY A 233 61.85 11.47 34.87
C GLY A 233 62.19 12.90 34.45
N THR A 234 61.41 13.87 34.93
CA THR A 234 61.87 15.02 35.75
C THR A 234 60.64 15.79 36.25
N ALA A 235 60.60 15.97 37.56
CA ALA A 235 59.57 16.67 38.32
C ALA A 235 59.79 18.18 38.29
N VAL A 236 58.73 18.99 38.12
CA VAL A 236 58.65 20.37 38.66
C VAL A 236 57.19 20.78 38.92
N ALA A 237 56.92 21.06 40.21
CA ALA A 237 56.03 22.05 40.83
C ALA A 237 54.54 22.21 40.40
N GLU A 238 53.67 21.57 41.19
CA GLU A 238 52.71 22.19 42.12
C GLU A 238 52.26 23.65 41.89
N ALA A 239 50.97 23.82 41.55
CA ALA A 239 50.16 25.01 41.86
C ALA A 239 48.69 24.58 42.12
N PRO A 240 47.97 25.23 43.07
CA PRO A 240 46.85 24.63 43.77
C PRO A 240 45.52 24.64 43.00
N LYS A 241 44.86 23.48 42.93
CA LYS A 241 43.45 23.31 42.56
C LYS A 241 42.55 23.86 43.67
N VAL A 242 41.88 24.98 43.39
CA VAL A 242 40.71 25.43 44.14
C VAL A 242 39.53 24.56 43.73
N GLY A 243 38.92 23.91 44.72
CA GLY A 243 37.80 23.00 44.55
C GLY A 243 36.54 23.73 44.08
N ASN A 244 35.87 23.11 43.10
CA ASN A 244 34.42 23.09 43.02
C ASN A 244 34.02 21.65 42.73
N ALA A 245 33.99 20.85 43.79
CA ALA A 245 33.32 19.56 43.79
C ALA A 245 31.81 19.82 43.73
N VAL A 246 31.28 20.10 42.55
CA VAL A 246 29.89 19.76 42.25
C VAL A 246 29.93 18.30 41.83
N VAL A 247 29.73 17.43 42.80
CA VAL A 247 29.35 16.04 42.57
C VAL A 247 27.95 16.09 41.97
N VAL A 248 27.86 16.32 40.65
CA VAL A 248 26.70 15.88 39.88
C VAL A 248 26.84 14.37 39.85
N ALA A 249 26.09 13.71 40.74
CA ALA A 249 25.82 12.29 40.58
C ALA A 249 25.08 12.15 39.24
N GLU A 250 25.85 11.89 38.18
CA GLU A 250 25.32 11.42 36.92
C GLU A 250 24.78 10.02 37.20
N GLN A 251 23.53 9.96 37.67
CA GLN A 251 22.70 8.77 37.54
C GLN A 251 22.52 8.55 36.04
N VAL A 252 23.51 7.90 35.43
CA VAL A 252 23.34 7.17 34.19
C VAL A 252 22.46 5.97 34.55
N GLU A 253 21.16 6.20 34.69
CA GLU A 253 20.23 5.09 34.56
C GLU A 253 20.47 4.48 33.18
N PRO A 254 20.75 3.17 33.08
CA PRO A 254 20.91 2.52 31.80
C PRO A 254 19.59 2.70 31.04
N VAL A 255 19.63 3.48 29.96
CA VAL A 255 18.49 3.72 29.06
C VAL A 255 17.90 2.40 28.53
N ASP A 256 18.65 1.30 28.63
CA ASP A 256 18.24 -0.06 28.33
C ASP A 256 17.08 -0.56 29.21
N ALA A 257 16.94 -0.08 30.46
CA ALA A 257 15.88 -0.52 31.37
C ALA A 257 14.48 0.01 30.96
N TYR A 258 14.42 1.24 30.44
CA TYR A 258 13.15 1.84 30.02
C TYR A 258 12.60 1.25 28.70
N VAL A 259 13.47 0.68 27.86
CA VAL A 259 13.08 0.02 26.61
C VAL A 259 12.67 -1.44 26.86
N THR A 260 13.29 -2.11 27.83
CA THR A 260 12.96 -3.50 28.20
C THR A 260 11.68 -3.61 29.04
N ALA A 261 11.39 -2.68 29.94
CA ALA A 261 10.20 -2.73 30.81
C ALA A 261 8.85 -2.61 30.05
N ARG A 262 8.84 -2.13 28.80
CA ARG A 262 7.64 -2.11 27.93
C ARG A 262 7.63 -3.24 26.89
N ALA A 263 8.70 -4.03 26.84
CA ALA A 263 8.86 -5.15 25.91
C ALA A 263 8.51 -6.51 26.54
N GLU A 264 8.31 -6.57 27.86
CA GLU A 264 7.79 -7.73 28.56
C GLU A 264 6.34 -7.97 28.12
N ARG A 265 6.22 -8.75 27.05
CA ARG A 265 4.99 -9.39 26.62
C ARG A 265 4.43 -10.11 27.84
N VAL A 266 3.28 -9.66 28.34
CA VAL A 266 2.27 -10.59 28.79
C VAL A 266 2.09 -11.56 27.61
N PRO A 267 2.51 -12.84 27.71
CA PRO A 267 2.08 -13.83 26.75
C PRO A 267 0.57 -13.77 26.84
N ASN A 268 -0.11 -13.39 25.76
CA ASN A 268 -1.56 -13.48 25.74
C ASN A 268 -1.86 -14.89 25.23
N PRO A 269 -1.99 -15.90 26.11
CA PRO A 269 -2.39 -17.22 25.66
C PRO A 269 -3.79 -17.05 25.06
N LEU A 270 -3.96 -17.48 23.81
CA LEU A 270 -5.26 -17.59 23.14
C LEU A 270 -5.89 -16.30 22.61
N LEU A 271 -5.09 -15.35 22.08
CA LEU A 271 -5.62 -14.35 21.14
C LEU A 271 -5.96 -15.05 19.82
N GLU A 272 -7.15 -15.63 19.76
CA GLU A 272 -7.81 -16.05 18.52
C GLU A 272 -7.71 -14.86 17.52
N PRO A 273 -7.34 -15.10 16.25
CA PRO A 273 -7.09 -14.02 15.30
C PRO A 273 -8.33 -13.14 15.21
N ALA A 274 -8.24 -11.94 15.81
CA ALA A 274 -9.31 -10.97 15.83
C ALA A 274 -9.92 -10.87 14.42
N ALA A 275 -11.21 -11.24 14.31
CA ALA A 275 -11.92 -11.28 13.05
C ALA A 275 -11.64 -9.96 12.31
N PRO A 276 -11.19 -10.00 11.05
CA PRO A 276 -10.80 -8.79 10.35
C PRO A 276 -11.99 -7.86 10.31
N LEU A 277 -11.90 -6.73 11.02
CA LEU A 277 -12.81 -5.60 10.91
C LEU A 277 -12.65 -5.03 9.50
N THR A 278 -13.19 -5.74 8.51
CA THR A 278 -13.31 -5.25 7.15
C THR A 278 -14.40 -4.20 7.20
N SER A 279 -13.97 -2.93 7.31
CA SER A 279 -14.86 -1.83 6.96
C SER A 279 -15.25 -2.05 5.50
N GLN A 280 -16.45 -2.61 5.28
CA GLN A 280 -17.01 -2.72 3.95
C GLN A 280 -17.30 -1.30 3.48
N MET A 281 -16.33 -0.71 2.78
CA MET A 281 -16.59 0.52 2.04
C MET A 281 -17.71 0.23 1.04
N PRO A 282 -18.72 1.11 0.93
CA PRO A 282 -19.80 0.92 -0.04
C PRO A 282 -19.20 0.74 -1.44
N THR A 283 -19.63 -0.30 -2.15
CA THR A 283 -19.08 -0.72 -3.47
C THR A 283 -19.13 0.39 -4.53
N VAL A 284 -20.08 1.31 -4.40
CA VAL A 284 -20.22 2.47 -5.30
C VAL A 284 -19.06 3.48 -5.11
N LEU A 285 -18.58 3.65 -3.87
CA LEU A 285 -17.47 4.55 -3.58
C LEU A 285 -16.14 4.00 -4.11
N SER A 286 -15.94 2.69 -4.06
CA SER A 286 -14.73 2.08 -4.63
C SER A 286 -14.73 2.11 -6.16
N TRP A 287 -15.88 1.96 -6.81
CA TRP A 287 -15.98 2.03 -8.27
C TRP A 287 -15.66 3.43 -8.82
N SER A 288 -16.27 4.47 -8.24
CA SER A 288 -16.01 5.85 -8.66
C SER A 288 -14.56 6.27 -8.43
N ALA A 289 -13.95 5.86 -7.31
CA ALA A 289 -12.53 6.08 -7.04
C ALA A 289 -11.64 5.38 -8.08
N ASN A 290 -11.97 4.16 -8.48
CA ASN A 290 -11.22 3.44 -9.51
C ASN A 290 -11.34 4.10 -10.89
N MET A 291 -12.53 4.59 -11.27
CA MET A 291 -12.71 5.31 -12.53
C MET A 291 -11.94 6.62 -12.54
N ALA A 292 -12.01 7.40 -11.45
CA ALA A 292 -11.24 8.63 -11.31
C ALA A 292 -9.73 8.37 -11.42
N TRP A 293 -9.25 7.29 -10.81
CA TRP A 293 -7.85 6.88 -10.91
C TRP A 293 -7.43 6.56 -12.36
N ILE A 294 -8.24 5.81 -13.10
CA ILE A 294 -7.97 5.47 -14.50
C ILE A 294 -7.91 6.73 -15.35
N VAL A 295 -8.86 7.66 -15.18
CA VAL A 295 -8.88 8.92 -15.93
C VAL A 295 -7.61 9.74 -15.67
N VAL A 296 -7.22 9.89 -14.39
CA VAL A 296 -5.98 10.60 -14.01
C VAL A 296 -4.75 9.92 -14.62
N LEU A 297 -4.69 8.59 -14.60
CA LEU A 297 -3.56 7.84 -15.15
C LEU A 297 -3.46 7.97 -16.67
N VAL A 298 -4.58 7.89 -17.40
CA VAL A 298 -4.61 8.08 -18.86
C VAL A 298 -4.21 9.50 -19.24
N ALA A 299 -4.70 10.51 -18.51
CA ALA A 299 -4.31 11.90 -18.75
C ALA A 299 -2.81 12.13 -18.48
N ALA A 300 -2.29 11.60 -17.37
CA ALA A 300 -0.87 11.71 -17.02
C ALA A 300 0.02 11.01 -18.06
N MET A 301 -0.36 9.82 -18.53
CA MET A 301 0.33 9.12 -19.61
C MET A 301 0.27 9.90 -20.92
N GLY A 302 -0.88 10.44 -21.31
CA GLY A 302 -1.00 11.24 -22.53
C GLY A 302 -0.07 12.44 -22.54
N ILE A 303 0.05 13.14 -21.40
CA ILE A 303 0.98 14.27 -21.24
C ILE A 303 2.43 13.80 -21.27
N SER A 304 2.76 12.71 -20.55
CA SER A 304 4.11 12.10 -20.53
C SER A 304 4.56 11.69 -21.95
N TRP A 305 3.71 10.96 -22.66
CA TRP A 305 3.94 10.55 -24.04
C TRP A 305 4.20 11.75 -24.95
N TRP A 306 3.33 12.75 -24.91
CA TRP A 306 3.44 13.92 -25.78
C TRP A 306 4.73 14.70 -25.52
N SER A 307 5.05 14.89 -24.24
CA SER A 307 6.26 15.57 -23.78
C SER A 307 7.53 14.88 -24.30
N LEU A 308 7.64 13.56 -24.12
CA LEU A 308 8.80 12.79 -24.58
C LEU A 308 8.89 12.74 -26.11
N PHE A 309 7.75 12.62 -26.79
CA PHE A 309 7.69 12.58 -28.25
C PHE A 309 8.24 13.87 -28.88
N GLU A 310 7.79 15.02 -28.40
CA GLU A 310 8.29 16.33 -28.86
C GLU A 310 9.75 16.54 -28.47
N TYR A 311 10.15 16.12 -27.26
CA TYR A 311 11.54 16.20 -26.82
C TYR A 311 12.46 15.36 -27.72
N ALA A 312 12.08 14.12 -28.04
CA ALA A 312 12.82 13.26 -28.97
C ALA A 312 12.93 13.87 -30.37
N ARG A 313 11.86 14.51 -30.86
CA ARG A 313 11.88 15.20 -32.16
C ARG A 313 12.82 16.41 -32.18
N ALA A 314 13.04 17.08 -31.06
CA ALA A 314 14.01 18.17 -30.97
C ALA A 314 15.45 17.68 -31.27
N PHE A 315 15.75 16.40 -31.03
CA PHE A 315 17.03 15.78 -31.40
C PHE A 315 17.07 15.23 -32.83
N SER A 316 16.17 15.68 -33.71
CA SER A 316 16.07 15.22 -35.11
C SER A 316 15.80 13.71 -35.26
N ILE A 317 15.25 13.07 -34.23
CA ILE A 317 14.83 11.66 -34.30
C ILE A 317 13.60 11.56 -35.23
N PRO A 318 13.58 10.62 -36.19
CA PRO A 318 12.42 10.40 -37.05
C PRO A 318 11.14 10.17 -36.23
N THR A 319 10.03 10.79 -36.67
CA THR A 319 8.71 10.70 -36.02
C THR A 319 8.30 9.29 -35.56
N PRO A 320 8.44 8.22 -36.37
CA PRO A 320 8.05 6.88 -35.91
C PRO A 320 8.94 6.38 -34.75
N LEU A 321 10.23 6.69 -34.76
CA LEU A 321 11.15 6.29 -33.69
C LEU A 321 10.87 7.09 -32.40
N ALA A 322 10.57 8.38 -32.52
CA ALA A 322 10.18 9.20 -31.37
C ALA A 322 8.90 8.67 -30.69
N ALA A 323 7.92 8.22 -31.47
CA ALA A 323 6.70 7.60 -30.95
C ALA A 323 7.01 6.27 -30.24
N VAL A 324 7.88 5.43 -30.80
CA VAL A 324 8.28 4.16 -30.17
C VAL A 324 9.03 4.38 -28.86
N VAL A 325 9.96 5.34 -28.79
CA VAL A 325 10.69 5.65 -27.55
C VAL A 325 9.74 6.12 -26.45
N SER A 326 8.73 6.93 -26.81
CA SER A 326 7.67 7.38 -25.88
C SER A 326 6.83 6.23 -25.37
N LEU A 327 6.41 5.33 -26.27
CA LEU A 327 5.68 4.13 -25.91
C LEU A 327 6.49 3.23 -24.98
N VAL A 328 7.77 3.01 -25.27
CA VAL A 328 8.64 2.13 -24.46
C VAL A 328 8.83 2.69 -23.05
N PHE A 329 8.99 4.01 -22.92
CA PHE A 329 9.11 4.66 -21.62
C PHE A 329 7.85 4.47 -20.76
N ASP A 330 6.68 4.81 -21.31
CA ASP A 330 5.40 4.67 -20.61
C ASP A 330 5.05 3.20 -20.32
N ALA A 331 5.30 2.29 -21.26
CA ALA A 331 5.11 0.85 -21.06
C ALA A 331 6.02 0.30 -19.96
N SER A 332 7.28 0.74 -19.91
CA SER A 332 8.22 0.36 -18.84
C SER A 332 7.72 0.83 -17.48
N ALA A 333 7.20 2.06 -17.38
CA ALA A 333 6.63 2.57 -16.14
C ALA A 333 5.42 1.74 -15.69
N LEU A 334 4.52 1.36 -16.60
CA LEU A 334 3.38 0.50 -16.29
C LEU A 334 3.78 -0.92 -15.85
N ILE A 335 4.76 -1.52 -16.52
CA ILE A 335 5.28 -2.85 -16.15
C ILE A 335 5.87 -2.81 -14.74
N VAL A 336 6.71 -1.82 -14.45
CA VAL A 336 7.36 -1.68 -13.15
C VAL A 336 6.33 -1.35 -12.06
N ALA A 337 5.31 -0.53 -12.36
CA ALA A 337 4.18 -0.28 -11.44
C ALA A 337 3.41 -1.56 -11.12
N GLY A 338 3.13 -2.39 -12.14
CA GLY A 338 2.50 -3.69 -11.96
C GLY A 338 3.33 -4.65 -11.11
N LEU A 339 4.65 -4.68 -11.32
CA LEU A 339 5.58 -5.43 -10.47
C LEU A 339 5.56 -4.90 -9.03
N ALA A 340 5.71 -3.59 -8.82
CA ALA A 340 5.67 -2.97 -7.50
C ALA A 340 4.37 -3.29 -6.74
N HIS A 341 3.23 -3.30 -7.44
CA HIS A 341 1.95 -3.70 -6.86
C HIS A 341 1.93 -5.18 -6.46
N ARG A 342 2.37 -6.09 -7.35
CA ARG A 342 2.46 -7.54 -7.03
C ARG A 342 3.39 -7.81 -5.84
N TYR A 343 4.52 -7.11 -5.76
CA TYR A 343 5.44 -7.22 -4.62
C TYR A 343 4.87 -6.62 -3.34
N ALA A 344 4.04 -5.57 -3.42
CA ALA A 344 3.35 -5.03 -2.25
C ALA A 344 2.35 -6.04 -1.64
N LEU A 345 1.80 -6.93 -2.47
CA LEU A 345 0.95 -8.04 -2.04
C LEU A 345 1.75 -9.29 -1.68
N SER A 346 3.04 -9.40 -2.01
CA SER A 346 3.84 -10.57 -1.67
C SER A 346 4.46 -10.43 -0.27
N PRO A 347 4.97 -11.51 0.33
CA PRO A 347 5.74 -11.43 1.58
C PRO A 347 7.17 -10.91 1.37
N TYR A 348 7.62 -10.75 0.13
CA TYR A 348 8.99 -10.40 -0.22
C TYR A 348 9.20 -8.89 -0.30
N SER A 349 10.46 -8.45 -0.21
CA SER A 349 10.81 -7.04 -0.36
C SER A 349 10.52 -6.55 -1.78
N GLY A 350 9.64 -5.56 -1.90
CA GLY A 350 9.34 -4.87 -3.16
C GLY A 350 10.25 -3.66 -3.45
N ALA A 351 11.39 -3.52 -2.76
CA ALA A 351 12.20 -2.31 -2.83
C ALA A 351 12.73 -2.01 -4.24
N GLY A 352 13.21 -3.04 -4.97
CA GLY A 352 13.76 -2.88 -6.32
C GLY A 352 12.75 -2.32 -7.32
N PRO A 353 11.60 -2.98 -7.55
CA PRO A 353 10.55 -2.46 -8.42
C PRO A 353 10.04 -1.09 -8.00
N ARG A 354 9.94 -0.82 -6.69
CA ARG A 354 9.50 0.48 -6.19
C ARG A 354 10.51 1.59 -6.50
N PHE A 355 11.80 1.33 -6.33
CA PHE A 355 12.87 2.26 -6.70
C PHE A 355 12.89 2.52 -8.21
N ALA A 356 12.80 1.47 -9.03
CA ALA A 356 12.74 1.60 -10.49
C ALA A 356 11.53 2.44 -10.94
N LEU A 357 10.38 2.27 -10.28
CA LEU A 357 9.20 3.08 -10.56
C LEU A 357 9.40 4.54 -10.19
N LEU A 358 9.95 4.81 -9.00
CA LEU A 358 10.24 6.18 -8.56
C LEU A 358 11.24 6.86 -9.49
N ALA A 359 12.24 6.13 -9.98
CA ALA A 359 13.20 6.64 -10.96
C ALA A 359 12.53 6.99 -12.29
N LEU A 360 11.66 6.12 -12.83
CA LEU A 360 10.93 6.39 -14.07
C LEU A 360 9.98 7.58 -13.93
N LEU A 361 9.25 7.67 -12.81
CA LEU A 361 8.36 8.80 -12.56
C LEU A 361 9.14 10.10 -12.35
N ALA A 362 10.26 10.07 -11.62
CA ALA A 362 11.14 11.23 -11.49
C ALA A 362 11.69 11.69 -12.86
N GLY A 363 12.03 10.73 -13.73
CA GLY A 363 12.36 11.00 -15.13
C GLY A 363 11.22 11.69 -15.86
N SER A 364 9.98 11.22 -15.71
CA SER A 364 8.79 11.84 -16.33
C SER A 364 8.58 13.30 -15.85
N VAL A 365 8.75 13.57 -14.55
CA VAL A 365 8.69 14.92 -13.98
C VAL A 365 9.75 15.83 -14.63
N TYR A 366 10.99 15.34 -14.72
CA TYR A 366 12.10 16.08 -15.33
C TYR A 366 11.85 16.37 -16.82
N LEU A 367 11.38 15.38 -17.58
CA LEU A 367 11.11 15.54 -19.01
C LEU A 367 9.98 16.52 -19.28
N ASN A 368 8.91 16.50 -18.47
CA ASN A 368 7.82 17.47 -18.59
C ASN A 368 8.27 18.90 -18.26
N TRP A 369 9.16 19.04 -17.28
CA TRP A 369 9.78 20.32 -16.97
C TRP A 369 10.61 20.85 -18.14
N GLU A 370 11.51 20.03 -18.67
CA GLU A 370 12.39 20.37 -19.81
C GLU A 370 11.59 20.67 -21.08
N HIS A 371 10.50 19.94 -21.32
CA HIS A 371 9.62 20.21 -22.47
C HIS A 371 9.03 21.63 -22.41
N ALA A 372 8.51 22.02 -21.25
CA ALA A 372 7.94 23.36 -21.05
C ALA A 372 9.02 24.46 -21.06
N ALA A 373 10.18 24.17 -20.45
CA ALA A 373 11.31 25.09 -20.42
C ALA A 373 11.88 25.32 -21.84
N GLY A 374 12.04 24.25 -22.62
CA GLY A 374 12.50 24.30 -24.01
C GLY A 374 11.57 25.04 -24.95
N LYS A 375 10.27 25.13 -24.63
CA LYS A 375 9.29 25.97 -25.35
C LYS A 375 9.26 27.43 -24.88
N GLY A 376 10.02 27.77 -23.84
CA GLY A 376 10.10 29.14 -23.34
C GLY A 376 8.86 29.61 -22.58
N TYR A 377 8.03 28.69 -22.05
CA TYR A 377 6.81 29.06 -21.31
C TYR A 377 7.09 29.65 -19.91
N GLY A 378 8.35 29.67 -19.48
CA GLY A 378 8.77 30.16 -18.17
C GLY A 378 8.63 29.12 -17.06
N ILE A 379 9.18 29.45 -15.89
CA ILE A 379 9.28 28.54 -14.74
C ILE A 379 7.90 28.11 -14.23
N GLU A 380 6.93 29.04 -14.22
CA GLU A 380 5.56 28.78 -13.75
C GLU A 380 4.88 27.68 -14.56
N ALA A 381 4.97 27.77 -15.89
CA ALA A 381 4.45 26.75 -16.79
C ALA A 381 5.21 25.41 -16.65
N SER A 382 6.54 25.44 -16.49
CA SER A 382 7.33 24.22 -16.24
C SER A 382 6.88 23.48 -14.97
N ILE A 383 6.58 24.21 -13.89
CA ILE A 383 6.01 23.61 -12.67
C ILE A 383 4.63 22.99 -12.99
N MET A 384 3.76 23.70 -13.71
CA MET A 384 2.44 23.19 -14.08
C MET A 384 2.50 21.92 -14.94
N PHE A 385 3.47 21.81 -15.85
CA PHE A 385 3.67 20.61 -16.67
C PHE A 385 4.27 19.43 -15.89
N ALA A 386 5.14 19.71 -14.92
CA ALA A 386 5.76 18.70 -14.07
C ALA A 386 4.79 18.15 -12.98
N ALA A 387 3.85 18.97 -12.51
CA ALA A 387 2.98 18.67 -11.38
C ALA A 387 2.15 17.38 -11.52
N PRO A 388 1.51 17.05 -12.67
CA PRO A 388 0.72 15.82 -12.80
C PRO A 388 1.53 14.54 -12.53
N ALA A 389 2.76 14.47 -13.06
CA ALA A 389 3.65 13.32 -12.81
C ALA A 389 4.07 13.25 -11.33
N ALA A 390 4.37 14.39 -10.70
CA ALA A 390 4.72 14.46 -9.29
C ALA A 390 3.56 14.05 -8.36
N VAL A 391 2.35 14.51 -8.65
CA VAL A 391 1.13 14.09 -7.94
C VAL A 391 0.86 12.60 -8.14
N GLY A 392 1.09 12.08 -9.36
CA GLY A 392 1.03 10.65 -9.65
C GLY A 392 1.94 9.81 -8.75
N ILE A 393 3.20 10.25 -8.54
CA ILE A 393 4.14 9.61 -7.60
C ILE A 393 3.54 9.54 -6.19
N LEU A 394 3.09 10.69 -5.68
CA LEU A 394 2.58 10.81 -4.32
C LEU A 394 1.38 9.88 -4.09
N LEU A 395 0.43 9.90 -5.02
CA LEU A 395 -0.78 9.10 -4.90
C LEU A 395 -0.48 7.61 -5.03
N PHE A 396 0.42 7.23 -5.94
CA PHE A 396 0.85 5.84 -6.07
C PHE A 396 1.53 5.32 -4.80
N GLU A 397 2.45 6.10 -4.23
CA GLU A 397 3.13 5.77 -2.97
C GLU A 397 2.14 5.61 -1.81
N LEU A 398 1.15 6.51 -1.72
CA LEU A 398 0.10 6.45 -0.71
C LEU A 398 -0.78 5.20 -0.90
N HIS A 399 -1.14 4.89 -2.15
CA HIS A 399 -1.97 3.74 -2.51
C HIS A 399 -1.27 2.40 -2.19
N ILE A 400 -0.03 2.22 -2.64
CA ILE A 400 0.77 1.04 -2.28
C ILE A 400 1.01 0.97 -0.77
N GLY A 401 1.26 2.11 -0.13
CA GLY A 401 1.45 2.18 1.32
C GLY A 401 0.21 1.75 2.09
N TRP A 402 -0.99 2.05 1.59
CA TRP A 402 -2.24 1.58 2.15
C TRP A 402 -2.39 0.06 2.01
N HIS A 403 -2.27 -0.48 0.79
CA HIS A 403 -2.40 -1.91 0.52
C HIS A 403 -1.37 -2.78 1.26
N SER A 404 -0.12 -2.33 1.29
CA SER A 404 0.94 -3.03 2.04
C SER A 404 0.65 -3.09 3.55
N ARG A 405 0.01 -2.05 4.11
CA ARG A 405 -0.38 -2.05 5.53
C ARG A 405 -1.61 -2.92 5.78
N SER A 406 -2.60 -2.91 4.89
CA SER A 406 -3.79 -3.77 5.02
C SER A 406 -3.42 -5.25 4.93
N GLU A 407 -2.59 -5.65 3.96
CA GLU A 407 -2.12 -7.03 3.81
C GLU A 407 -1.30 -7.49 5.03
N ARG A 408 -0.44 -6.63 5.55
CA ARG A 408 0.33 -6.93 6.77
C ARG A 408 -0.58 -7.15 7.98
N ARG A 409 -1.63 -6.33 8.14
CA ARG A 409 -2.64 -6.55 9.19
C ARG A 409 -3.41 -7.85 8.97
N ALA A 410 -3.82 -8.14 7.74
CA ALA A 410 -4.54 -9.37 7.40
C ALA A 410 -3.73 -10.64 7.70
N ARG A 411 -2.39 -10.59 7.58
CA ARG A 411 -1.49 -11.69 7.93
C ARG A 411 -1.14 -11.76 9.42
N GLY A 412 -1.79 -10.97 10.27
CA GLY A 412 -1.43 -10.84 11.69
C GLY A 412 -0.05 -10.19 11.91
N ARG A 413 0.63 -9.72 10.86
CA ARG A 413 1.91 -9.02 10.93
C ARG A 413 1.65 -7.54 11.20
N VAL A 414 1.10 -7.23 12.37
CA VAL A 414 1.01 -5.85 12.83
C VAL A 414 2.42 -5.42 13.22
N ALA A 415 3.08 -4.69 12.31
CA ALA A 415 4.34 -4.07 12.67
C ALA A 415 4.10 -3.21 13.90
N ARG A 416 4.85 -3.45 15.00
CA ARG A 416 4.90 -2.54 16.15
C ARG A 416 4.99 -1.10 15.64
N SER A 417 4.14 -0.23 16.17
CA SER A 417 4.12 1.18 15.80
C SER A 417 5.53 1.74 15.95
N LEU A 418 6.04 2.36 14.88
CA LEU A 418 7.24 3.20 14.99
C LEU A 418 6.91 4.36 15.95
N PRO A 419 7.92 4.93 16.63
CA PRO A 419 7.71 6.14 17.43
C PRO A 419 7.02 7.19 16.56
N VAL A 420 5.88 7.70 17.04
CA VAL A 420 5.14 8.74 16.33
C VAL A 420 5.87 10.06 16.58
N ILE A 421 6.70 10.45 15.62
CA ILE A 421 7.33 11.77 15.61
C ILE A 421 6.29 12.74 15.05
N GLY A 422 5.81 13.66 15.88
CA GLY A 422 4.86 14.68 15.44
C GLY A 422 5.45 15.56 14.33
N ALA A 423 4.59 16.18 13.52
CA ALA A 423 5.02 17.05 12.41
C ALA A 423 5.98 18.18 12.88
N TRP A 424 5.74 18.74 14.06
CA TRP A 424 6.63 19.73 14.68
C TRP A 424 8.02 19.18 15.02
N GLY A 425 8.13 17.90 15.38
CA GLY A 425 9.43 17.25 15.62
C GLY A 425 10.26 17.15 14.35
N TRP A 426 9.61 16.81 13.23
CA TRP A 426 10.26 16.84 11.91
C TRP A 426 10.72 18.23 11.50
N PHE A 427 9.91 19.25 11.80
CA PHE A 427 10.22 20.63 11.45
C PHE A 427 11.34 21.24 12.29
N LEU A 428 11.27 21.09 13.62
CA LEU A 428 12.25 21.70 14.54
C LEU A 428 13.57 20.93 14.59
N HIS A 429 13.52 19.60 14.47
CA HIS A 429 14.67 18.73 14.64
C HIS A 429 14.73 17.61 13.57
N PRO A 430 14.93 17.95 12.29
CA PRO A 430 14.90 16.97 11.20
C PRO A 430 15.99 15.89 11.36
N LEU A 431 17.22 16.29 11.70
CA LEU A 431 18.33 15.35 11.88
C LEU A 431 18.13 14.42 13.08
N GLN A 432 17.58 14.94 14.19
CA GLN A 432 17.28 14.10 15.35
C GLN A 432 16.14 13.12 15.03
N SER A 433 15.09 13.59 14.33
CA SER A 433 13.99 12.75 13.89
C SER A 433 14.46 11.58 13.01
N VAL A 434 15.36 11.85 12.05
CA VAL A 434 15.97 10.83 11.20
C VAL A 434 16.84 9.88 12.00
N THR A 435 17.71 10.38 12.90
CA THR A 435 18.60 9.52 13.69
C THR A 435 17.83 8.66 14.70
N THR A 436 16.78 9.18 15.34
CA THR A 436 15.89 8.40 16.20
C THR A 436 15.18 7.31 15.41
N LEU A 437 14.63 7.65 14.24
CA LEU A 437 13.98 6.68 13.36
C LEU A 437 14.98 5.59 12.93
N TRP A 438 16.18 5.98 12.50
CA TRP A 438 17.25 5.08 12.10
C TRP A 438 17.65 4.13 13.24
N ARG A 439 17.92 4.67 14.43
CA ARG A 439 18.28 3.88 15.63
C ARG A 439 17.19 2.87 15.98
N VAL A 440 15.92 3.29 15.98
CA VAL A 440 14.80 2.39 16.27
C VAL A 440 14.64 1.31 15.21
N THR A 441 14.78 1.66 13.92
CA THR A 441 14.75 0.67 12.84
C THR A 441 15.92 -0.31 12.91
N HIS A 442 17.12 0.17 13.27
CA HIS A 442 18.32 -0.64 13.41
C HIS A 442 18.20 -1.62 14.59
N ALA A 443 17.84 -1.13 15.78
CA ALA A 443 17.60 -1.96 16.96
C ALA A 443 16.54 -3.04 16.69
N ARG A 444 15.48 -2.68 15.95
CA ARG A 444 14.45 -3.64 15.54
C ARG A 444 14.98 -4.69 14.58
N GLY A 445 15.79 -4.30 13.59
CA GLY A 445 16.42 -5.23 12.65
C GLY A 445 17.27 -6.29 13.36
N VAL A 446 18.04 -5.87 14.38
CA VAL A 446 18.83 -6.77 15.23
C VAL A 446 17.93 -7.76 15.98
N SER A 447 16.89 -7.27 16.67
CA SER A 447 15.99 -8.14 17.46
C SER A 447 15.24 -9.18 16.61
N VAL A 448 14.88 -8.85 15.37
CA VAL A 448 14.22 -9.78 14.45
C VAL A 448 15.20 -10.86 13.99
N ARG A 449 16.44 -10.47 13.67
CA ARG A 449 17.48 -11.41 13.24
C ARG A 449 17.84 -12.40 14.35
N GLU A 450 17.93 -11.94 15.59
CA GLU A 450 18.17 -12.80 16.75
C GLU A 450 17.02 -13.78 16.99
N ALA A 451 15.76 -13.32 16.89
CA ALA A 451 14.58 -14.18 16.98
C ALA A 451 14.53 -15.25 15.87
N GLU A 452 14.93 -14.90 14.65
CA GLU A 452 15.03 -15.87 13.55
C GLU A 452 16.15 -16.89 13.79
N LEU A 453 17.34 -16.44 14.19
CA LEU A 453 18.48 -17.33 14.50
C LEU A 453 18.13 -18.33 15.60
N THR A 454 17.56 -17.84 16.71
CA THR A 454 17.10 -18.70 17.81
C THR A 454 16.02 -19.70 17.37
N SER A 455 15.09 -19.30 16.49
CA SER A 455 14.09 -20.23 15.95
C SER A 455 14.71 -21.34 15.09
N ILE A 456 15.75 -21.02 14.30
CA ILE A 456 16.48 -21.99 13.48
C ILE A 456 17.27 -22.95 14.37
N GLU A 457 17.90 -22.44 15.42
CA GLU A 457 18.62 -23.26 16.41
C GLU A 457 17.67 -24.22 17.13
N GLN A 458 16.49 -23.77 17.52
CA GLN A 458 15.45 -24.62 18.11
C GLN A 458 15.00 -25.72 17.14
N LEU A 459 14.73 -25.38 15.87
CA LEU A 459 14.38 -26.38 14.85
C LEU A 459 15.50 -27.40 14.64
N ARG A 460 16.77 -26.96 14.66
CA ARG A 460 17.92 -27.86 14.55
C ARG A 460 18.04 -28.78 15.76
N ALA A 461 17.78 -28.29 16.97
CA ALA A 461 17.79 -29.09 18.19
C ALA A 461 16.67 -30.14 18.20
N VAL A 462 15.47 -29.81 17.70
CA VAL A 462 14.36 -30.75 17.59
C VAL A 462 14.66 -31.85 16.56
N SER A 463 15.29 -31.53 15.43
CA SER A 463 15.65 -32.53 14.41
C SER A 463 16.83 -33.44 14.78
N ALA A 464 17.56 -33.14 15.86
CA ALA A 464 18.70 -33.92 16.33
C ALA A 464 18.31 -34.99 17.37
N ASN A 465 17.12 -34.87 17.95
CA ASN A 465 16.51 -35.86 18.85
C ASN A 465 15.57 -36.76 18.04
#